data_AF-A0A7S1IXH3-F1
#
_entry.id   AF-A0A7S1IXH3-F1
#
_cell.length_a   1.000
_cell.length_b   1.000
_cell.length_c   1.000
_cell.angle_alpha   90.00
_cell.angle_beta   90.00
_cell.angle_gamma   90.00
#
_symmetry.space_group_name_H-M   'P 1'
#
loop_
_entity.id
_entity.type
_entity.pdbx_description
1 polymer ?
#
loop_
_entity_poly.entity_id
_entity_poly.type
_entity_poly.pdbx_seq_one_letter_code
_entity_poly.pdbx_strand_id
1 'polypeptide(L)'
;FFREAEPLDMSFRWPYFILLALCLAVASGREASQEVQDSLPDFMNKENRAKLRCSACKQVMRQVHMRLAKVYKYHKKPKSYVVLDALDGTCLSMRHRYGLLMRNNKPTMQFSDNTQISRTSGNWINGFIDGVCGEVMDEHEEDFAGSLARWAEYSLPEAQRALCLEAQKECDDEELVKDE
;
A
#
# COMPACT_ATOMS: atom_id res chain seq x y z
N PHE A 1 -6.12 -16.96 53.41
CA PHE A 1 -7.21 -17.93 53.59
C PHE A 1 -8.14 -17.80 52.40
N PHE A 2 -8.02 -18.76 51.50
CA PHE A 2 -8.74 -18.84 50.24
C PHE A 2 -10.23 -19.09 50.49
N ARG A 3 -11.08 -18.44 49.68
CA ARG A 3 -12.52 -18.68 49.61
C ARG A 3 -12.70 -19.76 48.53
N GLU A 4 -12.93 -20.99 48.96
CA GLU A 4 -13.18 -22.12 48.07
C GLU A 4 -14.55 -21.98 47.39
N ALA A 5 -14.55 -22.35 46.12
CA ALA A 5 -15.64 -22.24 45.18
C ALA A 5 -16.61 -23.44 45.27
N GLU A 6 -17.87 -23.18 44.94
CA GLU A 6 -18.90 -24.18 44.67
C GLU A 6 -18.60 -24.93 43.36
N PRO A 7 -18.99 -26.22 43.23
CA PRO A 7 -19.19 -26.85 41.94
C PRO A 7 -20.68 -26.83 41.58
N LEU A 8 -21.02 -26.21 40.46
CA LEU A 8 -22.28 -26.47 39.76
C LEU A 8 -22.01 -27.33 38.53
N ASP A 9 -22.39 -28.58 38.68
CA ASP A 9 -22.56 -29.59 37.65
C ASP A 9 -23.74 -29.17 36.77
N MET A 10 -23.50 -28.90 35.48
CA MET A 10 -24.56 -28.77 34.48
C MET A 10 -24.12 -29.36 33.16
N SER A 11 -24.56 -30.60 32.99
CA SER A 11 -24.60 -31.38 31.78
C SER A 11 -25.57 -30.75 30.79
N PHE A 12 -25.07 -30.16 29.69
CA PHE A 12 -25.90 -29.74 28.56
C PHE A 12 -25.32 -30.17 27.19
N ARG A 13 -25.77 -31.38 26.85
CA ARG A 13 -25.91 -32.06 25.56
C ARG A 13 -26.18 -31.14 24.35
N TRP A 14 -25.20 -30.96 23.45
CA TRP A 14 -25.40 -30.46 22.07
C TRP A 14 -24.38 -31.09 21.09
N PRO A 15 -24.66 -32.23 20.43
CA PRO A 15 -23.76 -32.81 19.43
C PRO A 15 -24.27 -32.63 17.99
N TYR A 16 -24.72 -31.44 17.60
CA TYR A 16 -25.27 -31.20 16.24
C TYR A 16 -24.91 -29.83 15.61
N PHE A 17 -23.78 -29.22 15.98
CA PHE A 17 -23.32 -27.98 15.33
C PHE A 17 -22.00 -28.09 14.54
N ILE A 18 -21.41 -29.29 14.42
CA ILE A 18 -20.07 -29.46 13.82
C ILE A 18 -20.11 -29.79 12.31
N LEU A 19 -21.29 -29.93 11.69
CA LEU A 19 -21.44 -30.35 10.28
C LEU A 19 -21.92 -29.25 9.31
N LEU A 20 -21.66 -27.98 9.62
CA LEU A 20 -21.95 -26.82 8.74
C LEU A 20 -20.73 -25.89 8.59
N ALA A 21 -19.52 -26.44 8.68
CA ALA A 21 -18.26 -25.71 8.68
C ALA A 21 -17.28 -26.13 7.56
N LEU A 22 -17.75 -26.72 6.44
CA LEU A 22 -16.83 -27.31 5.44
C LEU A 22 -17.15 -27.05 3.95
N CYS A 23 -18.02 -26.10 3.59
CA CYS A 23 -18.34 -25.84 2.17
C CYS A 23 -18.16 -24.39 1.66
N LEU A 24 -17.53 -23.48 2.40
CA LEU A 24 -17.30 -22.09 1.93
C LEU A 24 -15.81 -21.69 1.84
N ALA A 25 -14.90 -22.67 1.84
CA ALA A 25 -13.47 -22.44 1.65
C ALA A 25 -13.00 -22.98 0.29
N VAL A 26 -13.64 -22.56 -0.80
CA VAL A 26 -12.97 -22.48 -2.10
C VAL A 26 -12.87 -21.00 -2.43
N ALA A 27 -12.02 -20.32 -1.67
CA ALA A 27 -11.47 -19.05 -2.10
C ALA A 27 -10.69 -19.35 -3.39
N SER A 28 -11.28 -18.98 -4.52
CA SER A 28 -10.72 -19.09 -5.85
C SER A 28 -9.44 -18.24 -5.95
N GLY A 29 -8.33 -18.78 -5.44
CA GLY A 29 -7.01 -18.43 -5.91
C GLY A 29 -6.87 -18.99 -7.32
N ARG A 30 -7.39 -18.27 -8.33
CA ARG A 30 -7.00 -18.54 -9.71
C ARG A 30 -5.49 -18.29 -9.77
N GLU A 31 -4.70 -19.34 -9.88
CA GLU A 31 -3.31 -19.22 -10.32
C GLU A 31 -3.30 -18.30 -11.53
N ALA A 32 -2.46 -17.27 -11.48
CA ALA A 32 -2.27 -16.37 -12.62
C ALA A 32 -1.99 -17.25 -13.84
N SER A 33 -2.80 -17.11 -14.89
CA SER A 33 -2.63 -17.92 -16.10
C SER A 33 -1.19 -17.80 -16.58
N GLN A 34 -0.63 -18.86 -17.14
CA GLN A 34 0.75 -18.86 -17.66
C GLN A 34 1.02 -17.63 -18.56
N GLU A 35 0.02 -17.24 -19.36
CA GLU A 35 0.02 -16.03 -20.19
C GLU A 35 0.27 -14.72 -19.40
N VAL A 36 -0.31 -14.59 -18.20
CA VAL A 36 -0.08 -13.42 -17.33
C VAL A 36 1.34 -13.46 -16.78
N GLN A 37 1.85 -14.62 -16.37
CA GLN A 37 3.21 -14.76 -15.85
C GLN A 37 4.26 -14.39 -16.90
N ASP A 38 4.08 -14.86 -18.13
CA ASP A 38 5.00 -14.60 -19.25
C ASP A 38 4.94 -13.14 -19.73
N SER A 39 3.89 -12.40 -19.37
CA SER A 39 3.70 -10.98 -19.72
C SER A 39 4.11 -10.00 -18.63
N LEU A 40 4.61 -10.47 -17.49
CA LEU A 40 5.09 -9.61 -16.40
C LEU A 40 6.25 -8.72 -16.89
N PRO A 41 6.29 -7.43 -16.50
CA PRO A 41 7.40 -6.57 -16.87
C PRO A 41 8.69 -7.11 -16.23
N ASP A 42 9.74 -7.22 -17.04
CA ASP A 42 11.06 -7.60 -16.56
C ASP A 42 11.63 -6.47 -15.68
N PHE A 43 11.63 -6.66 -14.36
CA PHE A 43 12.16 -5.70 -13.39
C PHE A 43 13.70 -5.68 -13.35
N MET A 44 14.38 -6.62 -14.02
CA MET A 44 15.83 -6.61 -14.19
C MET A 44 16.26 -5.67 -15.32
N ASN A 45 15.37 -5.36 -16.26
CA ASN A 45 15.57 -4.31 -17.24
C ASN A 45 15.56 -2.93 -16.58
N LYS A 46 16.59 -2.11 -16.85
CA LYS A 46 16.77 -0.78 -16.24
C LYS A 46 15.64 0.19 -16.56
N GLU A 47 15.12 0.17 -17.78
CA GLU A 47 14.05 1.08 -18.23
C GLU A 47 12.73 0.73 -17.54
N ASN A 48 12.37 -0.55 -17.52
CA ASN A 48 11.17 -1.02 -16.82
C ASN A 48 11.26 -0.72 -15.33
N ARG A 49 12.44 -0.92 -14.73
CA ARG A 49 12.68 -0.62 -13.32
C ARG A 49 12.49 0.87 -13.02
N ALA A 50 12.99 1.77 -13.86
CA ALA A 50 12.80 3.21 -13.68
C ALA A 50 11.30 3.58 -13.70
N LYS A 51 10.56 3.08 -14.69
CA LYS A 51 9.10 3.29 -14.80
C LYS A 51 8.33 2.75 -13.59
N LEU A 52 8.71 1.55 -13.12
CA LEU A 52 8.12 0.94 -11.93
C LEU A 52 8.43 1.75 -10.67
N ARG A 53 9.66 2.26 -10.50
CA ARG A 53 10.04 3.13 -9.38
C ARG A 53 9.26 4.44 -9.40
N CYS A 54 9.26 5.14 -10.53
CA CYS A 54 8.48 6.37 -10.69
C CYS A 54 6.99 6.15 -10.36
N SER A 55 6.39 5.07 -10.87
CA SER A 55 5.01 4.74 -10.55
C SER A 55 4.82 4.41 -9.06
N ALA A 56 5.73 3.66 -8.44
CA ALA A 56 5.68 3.35 -7.02
C ALA A 56 5.80 4.62 -6.17
N CYS A 57 6.77 5.49 -6.42
CA CYS A 57 6.93 6.77 -5.70
C CYS A 57 5.67 7.64 -5.79
N LYS A 58 5.06 7.75 -6.98
CA LYS A 58 3.79 8.47 -7.14
C LYS A 58 2.70 7.93 -6.21
N GLN A 59 2.61 6.61 -6.06
CA GLN A 59 1.65 5.97 -5.17
C GLN A 59 2.00 6.12 -3.68
N VAL A 60 3.29 6.09 -3.33
CA VAL A 60 3.76 6.35 -1.97
C VAL A 60 3.36 7.76 -1.56
N MET A 61 3.71 8.77 -2.36
CA MET A 61 3.36 10.16 -2.10
C MET A 61 1.84 10.36 -2.03
N ARG A 62 1.05 9.65 -2.85
CA ARG A 62 -0.41 9.69 -2.74
C ARG A 62 -0.91 9.20 -1.38
N GLN A 63 -0.37 8.09 -0.87
CA GLN A 63 -0.77 7.57 0.45
C GLN A 63 -0.33 8.49 1.58
N VAL A 64 0.91 8.99 1.52
CA VAL A 64 1.45 9.97 2.47
C VAL A 64 0.56 11.23 2.47
N HIS A 65 0.28 11.79 1.29
CA HIS A 65 -0.56 12.99 1.13
C HIS A 65 -1.96 12.79 1.72
N MET A 66 -2.62 11.66 1.41
CA MET A 66 -3.94 11.34 1.97
C MET A 66 -3.92 11.22 3.50
N ARG A 67 -2.88 10.62 4.08
CA ARG A 67 -2.74 10.46 5.53
C ARG A 67 -2.46 11.81 6.20
N LEU A 68 -1.56 12.61 5.64
CA LEU A 68 -1.26 13.96 6.12
C LEU A 68 -2.50 14.84 6.07
N ALA A 69 -3.23 14.86 4.96
CA ALA A 69 -4.48 15.61 4.82
C ALA A 69 -5.49 15.23 5.90
N LYS A 70 -5.60 13.94 6.24
CA LYS A 70 -6.46 13.47 7.33
C LYS A 70 -5.99 13.99 8.69
N VAL A 71 -4.70 13.96 8.99
CA VAL A 71 -4.17 14.51 10.25
C VAL A 71 -4.45 16.00 10.37
N TYR A 72 -4.16 16.76 9.32
CA TYR A 72 -4.33 18.22 9.29
C TYR A 72 -5.80 18.66 9.32
N LYS A 73 -6.72 17.81 8.84
CA LYS A 73 -8.16 18.03 9.00
C LYS A 73 -8.60 18.02 10.47
N TYR A 74 -7.99 17.19 11.32
CA TYR A 74 -8.37 17.04 12.73
C TYR A 74 -7.46 17.81 13.69
N HIS A 75 -6.23 18.13 13.27
CA HIS A 75 -5.23 18.83 14.08
C HIS A 75 -4.73 20.06 13.32
N LYS A 76 -5.02 21.27 13.82
CA LYS A 76 -4.57 22.51 13.16
C LYS A 76 -3.03 22.62 13.07
N LYS A 77 -2.31 22.05 14.04
CA LYS A 77 -0.85 22.01 14.13
C LYS A 77 -0.43 20.69 14.81
N PRO A 78 -0.44 19.56 14.10
CA PRO A 78 -0.04 18.29 14.69
C PRO A 78 1.42 18.36 15.13
N LYS A 79 1.73 17.70 16.25
CA LYS A 79 3.13 17.50 16.66
C LYS A 79 3.76 16.43 15.77
N SER A 80 5.08 16.47 15.60
CA SER A 80 5.79 15.53 14.71
C SER A 80 5.47 14.07 14.99
N TYR A 81 5.45 13.64 16.26
CA TYR A 81 5.11 12.25 16.61
C TYR A 81 3.70 11.83 16.19
N VAL A 82 2.72 12.75 16.14
CA VAL A 82 1.35 12.43 15.68
C VAL A 82 1.36 12.15 14.19
N VAL A 83 2.23 12.83 13.46
CA VAL A 83 2.35 12.61 12.02
C VAL A 83 3.11 11.33 11.74
N LEU A 84 4.22 11.08 12.43
CA LEU A 84 4.96 9.82 12.30
C LEU A 84 4.06 8.62 12.59
N ASP A 85 3.27 8.68 13.67
CA ASP A 85 2.27 7.66 14.00
C ASP A 85 1.20 7.49 12.90
N ALA A 86 0.78 8.58 12.26
CA ALA A 86 -0.18 8.52 11.16
C ALA A 86 0.42 7.93 9.86
N LEU A 87 1.72 8.08 9.66
CA LEU A 87 2.47 7.52 8.54
C LEU A 87 2.92 6.08 8.81
N ASP A 88 2.91 5.64 10.06
CA ASP A 88 3.22 4.27 10.43
C ASP A 88 2.26 3.27 9.73
N GLY A 89 2.84 2.12 9.36
CA GLY A 89 2.16 1.08 8.59
C GLY A 89 1.76 1.48 7.16
N THR A 90 2.20 2.64 6.63
CA THR A 90 1.92 3.02 5.23
C THR A 90 2.47 2.00 4.26
N CYS A 91 3.74 1.63 4.38
CA CYS A 91 4.39 0.66 3.47
C CYS A 91 3.77 -0.73 3.57
N LEU A 92 3.51 -1.21 4.79
CA LEU A 92 2.79 -2.47 5.01
C LEU A 92 1.40 -2.46 4.37
N SER A 93 0.65 -1.37 4.51
CA SER A 93 -0.64 -1.21 3.83
C SER A 93 -0.47 -1.24 2.32
N MET A 94 0.58 -0.61 1.78
CA MET A 94 0.84 -0.59 0.34
C MET A 94 1.15 -1.98 -0.21
N ARG A 95 2.02 -2.74 0.47
CA ARG A 95 2.36 -4.13 0.15
C ARG A 95 1.13 -5.02 -0.08
N HIS A 96 0.07 -4.83 0.69
CA HIS A 96 -1.14 -5.65 0.61
C HIS A 96 -2.19 -5.11 -0.35
N ARG A 97 -2.24 -3.78 -0.54
CA ARG A 97 -3.33 -3.15 -1.28
C ARG A 97 -2.98 -2.87 -2.74
N TYR A 98 -1.72 -2.69 -3.06
CA TYR A 98 -1.29 -2.29 -4.40
C TYR A 98 -0.94 -3.49 -5.27
N GLY A 99 -1.06 -3.28 -6.57
CA GLY A 99 -0.67 -4.21 -7.62
C GLY A 99 -0.48 -3.48 -8.94
N LEU A 100 0.04 -4.17 -9.95
CA LEU A 100 0.22 -3.60 -11.28
C LEU A 100 -1.10 -3.61 -12.03
N LEU A 101 -1.46 -2.45 -12.59
CA LEU A 101 -2.64 -2.26 -13.41
C LEU A 101 -2.58 -3.18 -14.63
N MET A 102 -3.68 -3.87 -14.94
CA MET A 102 -3.80 -4.68 -16.14
C MET A 102 -4.52 -3.89 -17.24
N ARG A 103 -3.96 -3.91 -18.46
CA ARG A 103 -4.60 -3.40 -19.68
C ARG A 103 -4.54 -4.49 -20.75
N ASN A 104 -5.67 -4.80 -21.38
CA ASN A 104 -5.77 -5.87 -22.39
C ASN A 104 -5.18 -7.20 -21.89
N ASN A 105 -5.52 -7.59 -20.66
CA ASN A 105 -5.00 -8.79 -19.97
C ASN A 105 -3.49 -8.84 -19.73
N LYS A 106 -2.76 -7.74 -19.97
CA LYS A 106 -1.33 -7.65 -19.73
C LYS A 106 -1.03 -6.70 -18.58
N PRO A 107 -0.10 -7.05 -17.68
CA PRO A 107 0.33 -6.16 -16.62
C PRO A 107 1.12 -4.98 -17.19
N THR A 108 0.85 -3.81 -16.67
CA THR A 108 1.57 -2.58 -17.01
C THR A 108 2.60 -2.26 -15.93
N MET A 109 3.37 -1.20 -16.12
CA MET A 109 4.32 -0.68 -15.11
C MET A 109 3.66 0.30 -14.14
N GLN A 110 2.34 0.46 -14.18
CA GLN A 110 1.61 1.38 -13.30
C GLN A 110 1.05 0.65 -12.08
N PHE A 111 1.43 1.11 -10.88
CA PHE A 111 0.82 0.66 -9.64
C PHE A 111 -0.53 1.33 -9.39
N SER A 112 -1.48 0.55 -8.87
CA SER A 112 -2.80 1.04 -8.47
C SER A 112 -3.34 0.27 -7.27
N ASP A 113 -4.12 0.95 -6.43
CA ASP A 113 -4.92 0.34 -5.35
C ASP A 113 -6.43 0.31 -5.68
N ASN A 114 -6.82 0.74 -6.89
CA ASN A 114 -8.22 0.77 -7.30
C ASN A 114 -8.76 -0.67 -7.46
N THR A 115 -9.74 -1.02 -6.65
CA THR A 115 -10.40 -2.34 -6.66
C THR A 115 -11.35 -2.53 -7.83
N GLN A 116 -11.74 -1.45 -8.52
CA GLN A 116 -12.60 -1.50 -9.71
C GLN A 116 -11.84 -1.84 -10.99
N ILE A 117 -10.50 -1.76 -10.98
CA ILE A 117 -9.68 -2.06 -12.14
C ILE A 117 -8.94 -3.37 -11.90
N SER A 118 -8.81 -4.18 -12.95
CA SER A 118 -8.05 -5.43 -12.90
C SER A 118 -6.57 -5.13 -12.61
N ARG A 119 -6.00 -5.91 -11.67
CA ARG A 119 -4.62 -5.76 -11.22
C ARG A 119 -4.00 -7.13 -11.03
N THR A 120 -2.69 -7.21 -11.28
CA THR A 120 -1.89 -8.36 -10.90
C THR A 120 -1.08 -8.03 -9.66
N SER A 121 -0.95 -9.02 -8.78
CA SER A 121 -0.17 -8.97 -7.55
C SER A 121 0.68 -10.22 -7.45
N GLY A 122 1.81 -10.13 -6.77
CA GLY A 122 2.71 -11.25 -6.57
C GLY A 122 3.79 -10.87 -5.58
N ASN A 123 4.52 -11.86 -5.06
CA ASN A 123 5.49 -11.61 -4.00
C ASN A 123 6.54 -10.55 -4.39
N TRP A 124 7.04 -10.59 -5.62
CA TRP A 124 8.00 -9.60 -6.11
C TRP A 124 7.36 -8.21 -6.32
N ILE A 125 6.13 -8.12 -6.82
CA ILE A 125 5.42 -6.85 -7.04
C ILE A 125 5.18 -6.15 -5.70
N ASN A 126 4.68 -6.92 -4.74
CA ASN A 126 4.35 -6.44 -3.42
C ASN A 126 5.63 -6.06 -2.65
N GLY A 127 6.68 -6.87 -2.76
CA GLY A 127 7.99 -6.55 -2.18
C GLY A 127 8.65 -5.34 -2.83
N PHE A 128 8.45 -5.12 -4.14
CA PHE A 128 8.99 -3.96 -4.84
C PHE A 128 8.39 -2.66 -4.34
N ILE A 129 7.05 -2.56 -4.25
CA ILE A 129 6.40 -1.33 -3.78
C ILE A 129 6.64 -1.10 -2.28
N ASP A 130 6.70 -2.16 -1.48
CA ASP A 130 7.06 -2.09 -0.05
C ASP A 130 8.48 -1.56 0.13
N GLY A 131 9.44 -2.04 -0.69
CA GLY A 131 10.82 -1.58 -0.68
C GLY A 131 10.97 -0.11 -1.09
N VAL A 132 10.35 0.31 -2.20
CA VAL A 132 10.36 1.73 -2.62
C VAL A 132 9.69 2.61 -1.57
N CYS A 133 8.59 2.15 -0.96
CA CYS A 133 7.97 2.87 0.14
C CYS A 133 8.91 3.03 1.33
N GLY A 134 9.58 1.95 1.75
CA GLY A 134 10.55 1.98 2.84
C GLY A 134 11.67 2.98 2.56
N GLU A 135 12.29 2.91 1.38
CA GLU A 135 13.34 3.85 0.95
C GLU A 135 12.87 5.31 1.01
N VAL A 136 11.70 5.61 0.44
CA VAL A 136 11.13 6.97 0.44
C VAL A 136 10.80 7.44 1.86
N MET A 137 10.23 6.57 2.69
CA MET A 137 9.85 6.91 4.06
C MET A 137 11.07 7.12 4.95
N ASP A 138 12.09 6.26 4.85
CA ASP A 138 13.31 6.33 5.64
C ASP A 138 14.15 7.56 5.28
N GLU A 139 14.27 7.89 3.98
CA GLU A 139 15.06 9.04 3.53
C GLU A 139 14.41 10.39 3.86
N HIS A 140 13.07 10.45 3.89
CA HIS A 140 12.32 11.70 4.06
C HIS A 140 11.51 11.77 5.35
N GLU A 141 11.72 10.87 6.32
CA GLU A 141 10.99 10.88 7.59
C GLU A 141 11.11 12.24 8.30
N GLU A 142 12.34 12.77 8.38
CA GLU A 142 12.62 14.07 8.98
C GLU A 142 12.04 15.22 8.16
N ASP A 143 12.05 15.13 6.84
CA ASP A 143 11.46 16.15 5.96
C ASP A 143 9.94 16.18 6.09
N PHE A 144 9.31 15.01 6.18
CA PHE A 144 7.91 14.92 6.51
C PHE A 144 7.69 15.58 7.88
N ALA A 145 8.40 15.17 8.93
CA ALA A 145 8.26 15.68 10.30
C ALA A 145 8.61 17.17 10.53
N GLY A 146 9.52 17.74 9.73
CA GLY A 146 10.02 19.11 9.83
C GLY A 146 9.33 20.09 8.89
N SER A 147 8.90 19.62 7.71
CA SER A 147 8.20 20.41 6.69
C SER A 147 6.71 20.04 6.58
N LEU A 148 6.13 19.48 7.64
CA LEU A 148 4.78 18.89 7.71
C LEU A 148 3.68 19.77 7.10
N ALA A 149 3.69 21.07 7.42
CA ALA A 149 2.66 21.99 6.97
C ALA A 149 2.73 22.21 5.45
N ARG A 150 3.94 22.23 4.89
CA ARG A 150 4.18 22.45 3.46
C ARG A 150 3.66 21.28 2.63
N TRP A 151 3.92 20.05 3.06
CA TRP A 151 3.43 18.85 2.37
C TRP A 151 1.91 18.69 2.42
N ALA A 152 1.26 19.18 3.48
CA ALA A 152 -0.19 19.18 3.60
C ALA A 152 -0.88 20.27 2.76
N GLU A 153 -0.17 21.37 2.47
CA GLU A 153 -0.66 22.47 1.63
C GLU A 153 -0.51 22.17 0.13
N TYR A 154 0.46 21.33 -0.25
CA TYR A 154 0.65 20.95 -1.64
C TYR A 154 -0.55 20.21 -2.23
N SER A 155 -0.85 20.51 -3.49
CA SER A 155 -1.68 19.62 -4.29
C SER A 155 -0.96 18.29 -4.51
N LEU A 156 -1.70 17.22 -4.76
CA LEU A 156 -1.10 15.90 -4.99
C LEU A 156 -0.06 15.91 -6.13
N PRO A 157 -0.30 16.56 -7.30
CA PRO A 157 0.69 16.64 -8.37
C PRO A 157 1.96 17.41 -7.96
N GLU A 158 1.82 18.50 -7.21
CA GLU A 158 2.97 19.27 -6.71
C GLU A 158 3.80 18.45 -5.72
N ALA A 159 3.14 17.71 -4.81
CA ALA A 159 3.82 16.83 -3.87
C ALA A 159 4.56 15.70 -4.59
N GLN A 160 3.93 15.10 -5.62
CA GLN A 160 4.57 14.07 -6.45
C GLN A 160 5.76 14.62 -7.22
N ARG A 161 5.68 15.84 -7.76
CA ARG A 161 6.81 16.49 -8.43
C ARG A 161 7.96 16.75 -7.45
N ALA A 162 7.68 17.38 -6.31
CA ALA A 162 8.70 17.71 -5.31
C ALA A 162 9.43 16.45 -4.79
N LEU A 163 8.69 15.36 -4.53
CA LEU A 163 9.31 14.14 -4.00
C LEU A 163 9.93 13.27 -5.10
N CYS A 164 9.15 12.88 -6.11
CA CYS A 164 9.57 11.84 -7.05
C CYS A 164 10.51 12.33 -8.16
N LEU A 165 10.40 13.59 -8.56
CA LEU A 165 11.28 14.19 -9.58
C LEU A 165 12.47 14.91 -8.94
N GLU A 166 12.24 15.77 -7.96
CA GLU A 166 13.29 16.64 -7.44
C GLU A 166 14.16 15.96 -6.38
N ALA A 167 13.54 15.30 -5.39
CA ALA A 167 14.26 14.65 -4.30
C ALA A 167 14.82 13.28 -4.70
N GLN A 168 13.95 12.39 -5.19
CA GLN A 168 14.29 11.00 -5.51
C GLN A 168 14.87 10.82 -6.92
N LYS A 169 14.57 11.74 -7.85
CA LYS A 169 15.00 11.67 -9.27
C LYS A 169 14.61 10.34 -9.93
N GLU A 170 13.47 9.80 -9.55
CA GLU A 170 12.96 8.53 -10.07
C GLU A 170 12.08 8.70 -11.31
N CYS A 171 11.41 9.84 -11.42
CA CYS A 171 10.57 10.19 -12.55
C CYS A 171 11.27 11.19 -13.48
N ASP A 172 10.98 11.10 -14.77
CA ASP A 172 11.24 12.16 -15.74
C ASP A 172 10.03 13.11 -15.84
N ASP A 173 10.25 14.36 -16.23
CA ASP A 173 9.18 15.39 -16.38
C ASP A 173 8.01 14.90 -17.26
N GLU A 174 8.30 14.12 -18.31
CA GLU A 174 7.28 13.59 -19.23
C GLU A 174 6.35 12.54 -18.60
N GLU A 175 6.78 11.87 -17.53
CA GLU A 175 5.99 10.83 -16.88
C GLU A 175 5.01 11.38 -15.84
N LEU A 176 5.18 12.61 -15.37
CA LEU A 176 4.27 13.25 -14.42
C LEU A 176 3.01 13.81 -15.09
N VAL A 177 3.10 14.22 -16.36
CA VAL A 177 1.99 14.86 -17.10
C VAL A 177 0.97 13.83 -17.63
N LYS A 178 1.33 12.55 -17.74
CA LYS A 178 0.49 11.51 -18.36
C LYS A 178 -0.67 11.01 -17.48
N ASP A 179 -0.73 11.46 -16.22
CA ASP A 179 -1.71 10.99 -15.23
C ASP A 179 -2.79 12.04 -14.87
N GLU A 180 -2.82 13.21 -15.55
CA GLU A 180 -3.93 14.20 -15.54
C GLU A 180 -4.97 13.92 -16.64
#